data_AF-A0A547PW82-F1
#
_entry.id   AF-A0A547PW82-F1
#
_cell.length_a   1.000
_cell.length_b   1.000
_cell.length_c   1.000
_cell.angle_alpha   90.00
_cell.angle_beta   90.00
_cell.angle_gamma   90.00
#
_symmetry.space_group_name_H-M   'P 1'
#
loop_
_entity.id
_entity.type
_entity.pdbx_description
1 polymer ?
#
loop_
_entity_poly.entity_id
_entity_poly.type
_entity_poly.pdbx_seq_one_letter_code
_entity_poly.pdbx_strand_id
1 'polypeptide(L)' 'MSKPAQTRDYLVTADGWIAGQRRKTGDPVSLTPRQAQYENVTPAEGAAKPEPPSTSTTSATPATSARRTRTTE' A
#
# COMPACT_ATOMS: atom_id res chain seq x y z
N MET A 1 21.32 19.14 -8.86
CA MET A 1 20.24 18.62 -8.00
C MET A 1 19.37 17.67 -8.82
N SER A 2 19.23 16.41 -8.43
CA SER A 2 18.33 15.47 -9.11
C SER A 2 16.87 15.79 -8.76
N LYS A 3 16.01 16.02 -9.77
CA LYS A 3 14.56 16.21 -9.57
C LYS A 3 13.99 14.97 -8.85
N PRO A 4 13.07 15.13 -7.87
CA PRO A 4 12.36 13.98 -7.32
C PRO A 4 11.59 13.31 -8.46
N ALA A 5 11.76 11.99 -8.61
CA ALA A 5 11.05 11.23 -9.61
C ALA A 5 9.55 11.31 -9.31
N GLN A 6 8.77 11.85 -10.25
CA GLN A 6 7.31 11.92 -10.11
C GLN A 6 6.74 10.50 -10.09
N THR A 7 6.07 10.16 -9.00
CA THR A 7 5.26 8.94 -8.88
C THR A 7 3.88 9.16 -9.51
N ARG A 8 3.29 8.09 -10.02
CA ARG A 8 1.92 8.03 -10.57
C ARG A 8 1.19 6.85 -9.96
N ASP A 9 -0.13 6.89 -10.04
CA ASP A 9 -0.98 5.81 -9.57
C ASP A 9 -1.13 4.72 -10.63
N TYR A 10 -0.95 3.49 -10.17
CA TYR A 10 -1.07 2.28 -10.95
C TYR A 10 -1.98 1.29 -10.22
N LEU A 11 -2.62 0.40 -10.98
CA LEU A 11 -3.38 -0.72 -10.44
C LEU A 11 -2.59 -2.01 -10.63
N VAL A 12 -2.49 -2.80 -9.57
CA VAL A 12 -1.86 -4.12 -9.63
C VAL A 12 -2.70 -5.05 -10.50
N THR A 13 -2.08 -5.74 -11.45
CA THR A 13 -2.76 -6.67 -12.36
C THR A 13 -2.63 -8.13 -11.94
N ALA A 14 -1.71 -8.44 -11.02
CA ALA A 14 -1.52 -9.79 -10.49
C ALA A 14 -1.05 -9.75 -9.02
N ASP A 15 -1.50 -10.72 -8.23
CA ASP A 15 -1.07 -10.89 -6.83
C ASP A 15 0.42 -11.16 -6.74
N GLY A 16 1.13 -10.42 -5.89
CA GLY A 16 2.57 -10.52 -5.84
C GLY A 16 3.24 -9.53 -4.90
N TRP A 17 4.57 -9.44 -5.03
CA TRP A 17 5.37 -8.42 -4.36
C TRP A 17 5.56 -7.24 -5.30
N ILE A 18 5.15 -6.07 -4.85
CA ILE A 18 5.25 -4.80 -5.59
C ILE A 18 5.97 -3.81 -4.68
N ALA A 19 7.10 -3.25 -5.12
CA ALA A 19 7.91 -2.30 -4.33
C ALA A 19 8.21 -2.76 -2.88
N GLY A 20 8.47 -4.05 -2.68
CA GLY A 20 8.80 -4.61 -1.37
C GLY A 20 7.61 -4.79 -0.42
N GLN A 21 6.38 -4.68 -0.91
CA GLN A 21 5.17 -5.01 -0.17
C GLN A 21 4.34 -6.04 -0.92
N ARG A 22 3.71 -6.96 -0.19
CA ARG A 22 2.77 -7.92 -0.78
C ARG A 22 1.46 -7.21 -1.11
N ARG A 23 1.10 -7.20 -2.39
CA ARG A 23 -0.09 -6.56 -2.95
C ARG A 23 -0.94 -7.58 -3.70
N LYS A 24 -2.21 -7.25 -3.87
CA LYS A 24 -3.18 -8.10 -4.56
C LYS A 24 -3.65 -7.46 -5.86
N THR A 25 -4.19 -8.27 -6.76
CA THR A 25 -4.79 -7.77 -8.00
C THR A 25 -5.87 -6.71 -7.69
N GLY A 26 -5.82 -5.58 -8.39
CA GLY A 26 -6.71 -4.42 -8.21
C GLY A 26 -6.28 -3.44 -7.11
N ASP A 27 -5.20 -3.69 -6.37
CA ASP A 27 -4.70 -2.76 -5.35
C ASP A 27 -4.07 -1.52 -6.00
N PRO A 28 -4.40 -0.29 -5.55
CA PRO A 28 -3.78 0.93 -6.03
C PRO A 28 -2.39 1.13 -5.42
N VAL A 29 -1.39 1.40 -6.26
CA VAL A 29 0.00 1.63 -5.85
C VAL A 29 0.55 2.88 -6.52
N SER A 30 1.28 3.70 -5.76
CA SER A 30 1.98 4.86 -6.31
C SER A 30 3.43 4.51 -6.59
N LEU A 31 3.80 4.46 -7.87
CA LEU A 31 5.14 4.06 -8.32
C LEU A 31 5.71 5.08 -9.30
N THR A 32 7.03 5.10 -9.44
CA THR A 32 7.62 5.83 -10.56
C THR A 32 7.37 5.07 -11.86
N PRO A 33 7.27 5.74 -13.03
CA PRO A 33 7.14 5.05 -14.31
C PRO A 33 8.25 4.05 -14.59
N ARG A 34 9.45 4.29 -14.03
CA ARG A 34 10.59 3.38 -14.14
C ARG A 34 10.41 2.12 -13.28
N GLN A 35 9.84 2.23 -12.09
CA GLN A 35 9.53 1.06 -11.25
C GLN A 35 8.38 0.25 -11.85
N ALA A 36 7.32 0.92 -12.30
CA ALA A 36 6.15 0.26 -12.88
C ALA A 36 6.48 -0.61 -14.10
N GLN A 37 7.55 -0.31 -14.84
CA GLN A 37 8.02 -1.15 -15.97
C GLN A 37 8.45 -2.56 -15.57
N TYR A 38 8.81 -2.77 -14.31
CA TYR A 38 9.27 -4.06 -13.80
C TYR A 38 8.24 -4.75 -12.91
N GLU A 39 7.07 -4.14 -12.73
CA GLU A 39 6.03 -4.59 -11.81
C GLU A 39 4.77 -4.99 -12.59
N ASN A 40 3.97 -5.89 -12.03
CA ASN A 40 2.69 -6.32 -12.61
C ASN A 40 1.61 -5.27 -12.35
N VAL A 41 1.73 -4.11 -13.00
CA VAL A 41 0.83 -2.97 -12.78
C VAL A 41 0.44 -2.29 -14.10
N THR A 42 -0.74 -1.69 -14.14
CA THR A 42 -1.22 -0.85 -15.26
C THR A 42 -1.49 0.57 -14.79
N PRO A 43 -1.33 1.59 -15.65
CA PRO A 43 -1.69 2.95 -15.29
C PRO A 43 -3.17 3.00 -14.89
N ALA A 44 -3.46 3.60 -13.73
CA ALA A 44 -4.84 3.88 -13.37
C ALA A 44 -5.35 5.04 -14.25
N GLU A 45 -5.98 4.72 -15.38
CA GLU A 45 -6.53 5.71 -16.30
C GLU A 45 -7.64 6.50 -15.59
N GLY A 46 -7.31 7.71 -15.13
CA GLY A 46 -8.22 8.57 -14.35
C GLY A 46 -7.60 9.26 -13.12
N ALA A 47 -6.39 8.90 -12.68
CA ALA A 47 -5.74 9.54 -11.54
C ALA A 47 -5.06 10.88 -11.91
N ALA A 48 -5.86 11.82 -12.40
CA ALA A 48 -5.48 13.22 -12.37
C ALA A 48 -5.79 13.76 -10.96
N LYS A 49 -4.70 14.02 -10.22
CA LYS A 49 -4.56 14.89 -9.03
C LYS A 49 -4.37 14.13 -7.70
N PRO A 50 -3.21 14.31 -7.02
CA PRO A 50 -3.04 13.84 -5.67
C PRO A 50 -3.88 14.72 -4.73
N GLU A 51 -4.96 14.19 -4.20
CA GLU A 51 -5.47 14.67 -2.91
C GLU A 51 -4.58 14.03 -1.83
N PRO A 52 -4.01 14.81 -0.88
CA PRO A 52 -3.09 14.26 0.10
C PRO A 52 -3.78 13.14 0.90
N PRO A 53 -3.10 12.02 1.20
CA PRO A 53 -3.66 10.99 2.06
C PRO A 53 -3.75 11.51 3.50
N SER A 54 -4.86 12.19 3.81
CA SER A 54 -5.38 12.26 5.17
C SER A 54 -5.93 10.87 5.50
N THR A 55 -5.03 9.99 5.95
CA THR A 55 -5.09 9.32 7.25
C THR A 55 -4.16 8.11 7.21
N SER A 56 -3.03 8.27 7.89
CA SER A 56 -2.40 7.28 8.75
C SER A 56 -2.77 5.82 8.51
N THR A 57 -1.82 5.13 7.89
CA THR A 57 -1.50 3.76 8.30
C THR A 57 -1.26 3.75 9.81
N THR A 58 -2.26 3.37 10.61
CA THR A 58 -2.00 2.86 11.95
C THR A 58 -1.52 1.43 11.79
N SER A 59 -0.21 1.29 11.55
CA SER A 59 0.48 0.05 11.88
C SER A 59 0.76 0.04 13.39
N ALA A 60 0.52 -1.14 13.99
CA ALA A 60 1.03 -1.62 15.27
C ALA A 60 0.24 -1.30 16.56
N THR A 61 -0.53 -2.29 17.02
CA THR A 61 -0.14 -3.06 18.22
C THR A 61 -0.91 -4.39 18.27
N PRO A 62 -0.24 -5.56 18.13
CA PRO A 62 -0.81 -6.80 18.60
C PRO A 62 -0.58 -6.87 20.12
N ALA A 63 -1.53 -6.39 20.91
CA ALA A 63 -1.51 -6.63 22.34
C ALA A 63 -2.02 -8.05 22.62
N THR A 64 -1.09 -9.01 22.61
CA THR A 64 -1.23 -10.23 23.42
C THR A 64 -1.46 -9.81 24.86
N SER A 65 -2.63 -10.11 25.42
CA SER A 65 -2.73 -10.36 26.85
C SER A 65 -3.85 -11.35 27.12
N ALA A 66 -3.46 -12.61 27.23
CA ALA A 66 -4.26 -13.61 27.90
C ALA A 66 -4.63 -13.09 29.30
N ARG A 67 -5.93 -13.06 29.62
CA ARG A 67 -6.41 -12.98 31.01
C ARG A 67 -7.37 -14.14 31.24
N ARG A 68 -6.83 -15.24 31.75
CA ARG A 68 -7.61 -16.17 32.58
C ARG A 68 -7.75 -15.55 33.96
N THR A 69 -8.99 -15.41 34.45
CA THR A 69 -9.44 -15.41 35.86
C THR A 69 -10.98 -15.41 35.79
N ARG A 70 -11.69 -16.55 35.83
CA ARG A 70 -12.16 -17.34 37.00
C ARG A 70 -12.68 -16.50 38.19
N THR A 71 -13.95 -16.79 38.53
CA THR A 71 -14.65 -16.68 39.83
C THR A 71 -15.56 -15.45 40.04
N THR A 72 -16.82 -15.77 40.42
CA THR A 72 -17.88 -15.03 41.16
C THR A 72 -19.18 -15.24 40.36
N GLU A 73 -20.22 -15.96 40.82
CA GLU A 73 -20.73 -16.32 42.17
C GLU A 73 -21.07 -17.81 42.29
#